data_AF-A0A814TQ33-F1
#
_entry.id   AF-A0A814TQ33-F1
#
_cell.length_a   1.000
_cell.length_b   1.000
_cell.length_c   1.000
_cell.angle_alpha   90.00
_cell.angle_beta   90.00
_cell.angle_gamma   90.00
#
_symmetry.space_group_name_H-M   'P 1'
#
loop_
_entity.id
_entity.type
_entity.pdbx_description
1 polymer ?
#
loop_
_entity_poly.entity_id
_entity_poly.type
_entity_poly.pdbx_seq_one_letter_code
_entity_poly.pdbx_strand_id
1 'polypeptide(L)'
;MLIAVIITQSFTKRALIVKGLRRRPKYNYTALHYRYFHYMVRLEEGPAPGKEGLYGPKYPELNVRLEKRLEHLNNRKLLGTIA
;
A
#
# COMPACT_ATOMS: atom_id res chain seq x y z
N MET A 1 6.93 24.36 -22.26
CA MET A 1 6.13 23.53 -21.35
C MET A 1 7.06 22.49 -20.74
N LEU A 2 7.33 22.57 -19.44
CA LEU A 2 8.10 21.54 -18.73
C LEU A 2 7.21 20.31 -18.59
N ILE A 3 7.50 19.26 -19.37
CA ILE A 3 6.86 17.95 -19.20
C ILE A 3 7.42 17.38 -17.89
N ALA A 4 6.61 17.39 -16.84
CA ALA A 4 6.94 16.71 -15.59
C ALA A 4 6.52 15.24 -15.69
N VAL A 5 7.38 14.34 -15.20
CA VAL A 5 7.12 12.90 -15.13
C VAL A 5 6.97 12.51 -13.67
N ILE A 6 5.88 11.83 -13.35
CA ILE A 6 5.49 11.52 -11.97
C ILE A 6 5.60 10.02 -11.74
N ILE A 7 5.96 9.64 -10.52
CA ILE A 7 5.85 8.26 -10.04
C ILE A 7 4.42 8.04 -9.51
N THR A 8 3.58 7.36 -10.28
CA THR A 8 2.19 7.07 -9.87
C THR A 8 2.13 5.84 -8.96
N GLN A 9 2.90 4.79 -9.29
CA GLN A 9 2.94 3.58 -8.48
C GLN A 9 4.39 3.10 -8.36
N SER A 10 4.77 2.72 -7.15
CA SER A 10 6.00 1.98 -6.90
C SER A 10 5.71 0.79 -6.00
N PHE A 11 6.23 -0.37 -6.35
CA PHE A 11 6.11 -1.56 -5.52
C PHE A 11 7.29 -2.49 -5.70
N THR A 12 7.53 -3.30 -4.66
CA THR A 12 8.56 -4.34 -4.65
C THR A 12 7.93 -5.72 -4.78
N LYS A 13 8.57 -6.60 -5.54
CA LYS A 13 8.20 -8.03 -5.63
C LYS A 13 9.41 -8.89 -5.30
N ARG A 14 9.16 -9.98 -4.56
CA ARG A 14 10.15 -11.02 -4.29
C ARG A 14 10.51 -11.71 -5.60
N ALA A 15 11.79 -11.78 -5.90
CA ALA A 15 12.32 -12.47 -7.07
C ALA A 15 12.78 -13.89 -6.68
N LEU A 16 13.57 -14.51 -7.56
CA LEU A 16 14.19 -15.81 -7.32
C LEU A 16 14.98 -15.79 -6.00
N ILE A 17 14.94 -16.90 -5.25
CA ILE A 17 15.76 -17.08 -4.06
C ILE A 17 16.69 -18.25 -4.27
N VAL A 18 17.98 -17.93 -4.26
CA VAL A 18 19.02 -18.96 -4.27
C VAL A 18 19.22 -19.43 -2.82
N LYS A 19 19.15 -20.74 -2.61
CA LYS A 19 19.45 -21.35 -1.32
C LYS A 19 20.91 -21.76 -1.31
N GLY A 20 21.65 -21.33 -0.29
CA GLY A 20 23.01 -21.78 -0.01
C GLY A 20 23.08 -22.53 1.31
N LEU A 21 24.25 -23.11 1.59
CA LEU A 21 24.50 -23.82 2.85
C LEU A 21 25.66 -23.13 3.60
N ARG A 22 25.39 -22.68 4.83
CA ARG A 22 26.43 -22.17 5.73
C ARG A 22 26.86 -23.27 6.69
N ARG A 23 28.14 -23.61 6.70
CA ARG A 23 28.72 -24.47 7.73
C ARG A 23 28.83 -23.71 9.06
N ARG A 24 28.36 -24.34 10.13
CA ARG A 24 28.56 -23.93 11.53
C ARG A 24 29.50 -24.94 12.23
N PRO A 25 30.04 -24.60 13.41
CA PRO A 25 30.85 -25.52 14.18
C PRO A 25 30.11 -26.83 14.51
N LYS A 26 30.87 -27.89 14.81
CA LYS A 26 30.36 -29.22 15.18
C LYS A 26 29.46 -29.85 14.09
N TYR A 27 29.86 -29.77 12.82
CA TYR A 27 29.14 -30.35 11.67
C TYR A 27 27.69 -29.87 11.49
N ASN A 28 27.36 -28.71 12.05
CA ASN A 28 26.04 -28.12 11.89
C ASN A 28 25.96 -27.34 10.56
N TYR A 29 24.79 -27.32 9.94
CA TYR A 29 24.55 -26.56 8.72
C TYR A 29 23.32 -25.66 8.86
N THR A 30 23.31 -24.54 8.14
CA THR A 30 22.17 -23.63 8.10
C THR A 30 21.91 -23.18 6.69
N ALA A 31 20.64 -23.21 6.28
CA ALA A 31 20.22 -22.70 4.99
C ALA A 31 20.38 -21.18 4.95
N LEU A 32 21.17 -20.69 4.00
CA LEU A 32 21.22 -19.29 3.62
C LEU A 32 20.21 -19.04 2.50
N HIS A 33 19.48 -17.93 2.57
CA HIS A 33 18.57 -17.50 1.53
C HIS A 33 19.07 -16.20 0.91
N TYR A 34 19.64 -16.27 -0.28
CA TYR A 34 20.00 -15.10 -1.07
C TYR A 34 18.72 -14.56 -1.71
N ARG A 35 18.21 -13.45 -1.17
CA ARG A 35 16.92 -12.86 -1.56
C ARG A 35 17.13 -11.74 -2.57
N TYR A 36 16.64 -11.95 -3.78
CA TYR A 36 16.56 -10.92 -4.79
C TYR A 36 15.16 -10.30 -4.81
N PHE A 37 15.06 -9.02 -5.14
CA PHE A 37 13.81 -8.29 -5.24
C PHE A 37 13.82 -7.45 -6.52
N HIS A 38 12.65 -7.34 -7.15
CA HIS A 38 12.42 -6.42 -8.26
C HIS A 38 11.76 -5.15 -7.72
N TYR A 39 12.28 -4.00 -8.14
CA TYR A 39 11.68 -2.70 -7.89
C TYR A 39 11.03 -2.22 -9.19
N MET A 40 9.72 -2.05 -9.16
CA MET A 40 8.93 -1.64 -10.33
C MET A 40 8.33 -0.26 -10.09
N VAL A 41 8.39 0.57 -11.12
CA VAL A 41 7.88 1.94 -11.10
C VAL A 41 7.01 2.16 -12.33
N ARG A 42 5.79 2.64 -12.12
CA ARG A 42 4.93 3.15 -13.18
C ARG A 42 5.00 4.66 -13.19
N LEU A 43 5.38 5.20 -14.34
CA LEU A 43 5.49 6.63 -14.57
C LEU A 43 4.29 7.11 -15.39
N GLU A 44 3.82 8.32 -15.09
CA GLU A 44 2.79 9.01 -15.86
C GLU A 44 3.23 10.45 -16.13
N GLU A 45 2.83 10.99 -17.28
CA GLU A 45 3.14 12.35 -17.68
C GLU A 45 2.13 13.32 -17.03
N GLY A 46 2.62 14.37 -16.39
CA GLY A 46 1.77 15.40 -15.79
C GLY A 46 2.47 16.20 -14.69
N PRO A 47 1.84 17.28 -14.21
CA PRO A 47 2.32 17.99 -13.02
C PRO A 47 2.20 17.08 -11.79
N ALA A 48 3.23 17.08 -10.94
CA ALA A 48 3.23 16.28 -9.70
C ALA A 48 1.91 16.47 -8.92
N PRO A 49 1.32 15.40 -8.36
CA PRO A 49 0.10 15.53 -7.59
C PRO A 49 0.33 16.54 -6.48
N GLY A 50 -0.66 17.43 -6.27
CA GLY A 50 -0.64 18.36 -5.15
C GLY A 50 -0.38 17.62 -3.84
N LYS A 51 0.22 18.29 -2.85
CA LYS A 51 0.55 17.71 -1.54
C LYS A 51 -0.68 17.26 -0.72
N GLU A 52 -1.87 17.23 -1.33
CA GLU A 52 -3.13 16.76 -0.76
C GLU A 52 -2.97 15.30 -0.31
N GLY A 53 -2.69 15.11 0.99
CA GLY A 53 -2.49 13.80 1.61
C GLY A 53 -1.04 13.41 1.92
N LEU A 54 -0.03 14.20 1.54
CA LEU A 54 1.39 13.93 1.86
C LEU A 54 1.83 14.46 3.24
N TYR A 55 1.20 15.56 3.72
CA TYR A 55 1.63 16.28 4.93
C TYR A 55 0.45 16.76 5.81
N GLY A 56 -0.48 15.88 6.15
CA GLY A 56 -1.49 16.22 7.15
C GLY A 56 -2.10 14.98 7.77
N PRO A 57 -2.46 15.02 9.07
CA PRO A 57 -3.31 13.97 9.61
C PRO A 57 -4.58 13.93 8.76
N LYS A 58 -5.01 12.72 8.37
CA LYS A 58 -6.34 12.42 7.83
C LYS A 58 -7.45 12.72 8.85
N TYR A 59 -7.34 13.78 9.63
CA TYR A 59 -8.34 14.13 10.64
C TYR A 59 -8.50 15.65 10.78
N PRO A 60 -9.08 16.32 9.76
CA PRO A 60 -10.23 17.21 9.99
C PRO A 60 -11.54 16.42 10.20
N GLU A 61 -11.48 15.09 10.11
CA GLU A 61 -12.55 14.15 9.71
C GLU A 61 -13.53 13.70 10.80
N LEU A 62 -13.56 14.29 12.01
CA LEU A 62 -14.56 13.85 12.99
C LEU A 62 -15.99 14.11 12.47
N ASN A 63 -16.23 15.30 11.93
CA ASN A 63 -17.53 15.69 11.38
C ASN A 63 -17.87 14.89 10.11
N VAL A 64 -16.91 14.71 9.20
CA VAL A 64 -17.11 13.91 7.98
C VAL A 64 -17.39 12.43 8.29
N ARG A 65 -16.73 11.88 9.31
CA ARG A 65 -16.96 10.50 9.77
C ARG A 65 -18.29 10.37 10.50
N LEU A 66 -18.70 11.40 11.23
CA LEU A 66 -20.02 11.49 11.86
C LEU A 66 -21.13 11.58 10.81
N GLU A 67 -20.97 12.39 9.76
CA GLU A 67 -21.91 12.49 8.64
C GLU A 67 -22.08 11.16 7.92
N LYS A 68 -20.97 10.50 7.54
CA LYS A 68 -21.02 9.13 6.97
C LYS A 68 -21.69 8.13 7.90
N ARG A 69 -21.48 8.27 9.21
CA ARG A 69 -22.13 7.41 10.21
C ARG A 69 -23.63 7.69 10.28
N LEU A 70 -24.05 8.95 10.25
CA LEU A 70 -25.45 9.37 10.21
C LEU A 70 -26.15 8.86 8.94
N GLU A 71 -25.52 9.02 7.76
CA GLU A 71 -26.02 8.46 6.50
C GLU A 71 -26.23 6.94 6.60
N HIS A 72 -25.25 6.22 7.12
CA HIS A 72 -25.38 4.76 7.32
C HIS A 72 -26.51 4.39 8.28
N LEU A 73 -26.73 5.18 9.34
CA LEU A 73 -27.79 4.93 10.31
C LEU A 73 -29.18 5.27 9.75
N ASN A 74 -29.28 6.31 8.92
CA ASN A 74 -30.50 6.75 8.24
C ASN A 74 -30.91 5.78 7.14
N ASN A 75 -29.94 5.22 6.39
CA ASN A 75 -30.19 4.29 5.29
C ASN A 75 -30.39 2.83 5.72
N ARG A 76 -30.60 2.55 7.01
CA ARG A 76 -30.83 1.19 7.50
C ARG A 76 -32.21 0.71 7.07
N LYS A 77 -32.25 -0.40 6.32
CA LYS A 77 -33.49 -1.11 6.02
C LYS A 77 -33.87 -2.01 7.19
N LEU A 78 -35.18 -2.13 7.46
CA LEU A 78 -35.69 -3.15 8.37
C LEU A 78 -35.60 -4.50 7.68
N LEU A 79 -34.85 -5.43 8.28
CA LEU A 79 -34.70 -6.78 7.76
C LEU A 79 -35.96 -7.58 8.08
N GLY A 80 -36.61 -8.15 7.07
CA GLY A 80 -37.78 -9.02 7.22
C GLY A 80 -39.15 -8.36 7.02
N THR A 81 -39.20 -7.10 6.55
CA THR A 81 -40.44 -6.43 6.15
C THR A 81 -40.41 -6.16 4.65
N ILE A 82 -41.49 -6.52 3.94
CA ILE A 82 -41.69 -6.09 2.54
C ILE A 82 -42.19 -4.64 2.62
N ALA A 83 -41.27 -3.69 2.49
CA ALA A 83 -41.58 -2.30 2.19
C ALA A 83 -41.39 -2.06 0.69
#